data_AF-A0A6J0BS79-F1
#
_entry.id   AF-A0A6J0BS79-F1
#
_cell.length_a   1.000
_cell.length_b   1.000
_cell.length_c   1.000
_cell.angle_alpha   90.00
_cell.angle_beta   90.00
_cell.angle_gamma   90.00
#
_symmetry.space_group_name_H-M   'P 1'
#
loop_
_entity.id
_entity.type
_entity.pdbx_description
1 polymer ?
#
loop_
_entity_poly.entity_id
_entity_poly.type
_entity_poly.pdbx_seq_one_letter_code
_entity_poly.pdbx_strand_id
1 'polypeptide(L)'
;MVCIKLGEEAANEKRRRDYETKELNNWETLQRLKRDEFNKEFEINERKREWEQKMTNARDLRQQMSENEEKRNREKRYENDENSAVAIIEKTNKKVLEYGQQILNESKGVRPLYPILKTIEKFKIENGLVPRKTCDENNVLAPARKPRKRTPVCSAPVPEHEVVYI
;
A
#
# COMPACT_ATOMS: atom_id res chain seq x y z
N MET A 1 -95.65 4.01 -43.23
CA MET A 1 -94.89 2.82 -42.76
C MET A 1 -93.37 2.96 -42.89
N VAL A 2 -92.83 3.69 -43.86
CA VAL A 2 -91.37 3.83 -44.07
C VAL A 2 -90.67 4.62 -42.94
N CYS A 3 -91.29 5.69 -42.41
CA CYS A 3 -90.70 6.50 -41.34
C CYS A 3 -90.59 5.80 -39.98
N ILE A 4 -91.44 4.81 -39.68
CA ILE A 4 -91.41 4.06 -38.42
C ILE A 4 -90.23 3.07 -38.43
N LYS A 5 -89.97 2.41 -39.56
CA LYS A 5 -88.83 1.49 -39.73
C LYS A 5 -87.48 2.22 -39.62
N LEU A 6 -87.37 3.41 -40.20
CA LEU A 6 -86.16 4.25 -40.07
C LEU A 6 -85.88 4.67 -38.60
N GLY A 7 -86.93 4.89 -37.80
CA GLY A 7 -86.78 5.20 -36.37
C GLY A 7 -86.32 4.00 -35.53
N GLU A 8 -86.83 2.81 -35.82
CA GLU A 8 -86.42 1.57 -35.14
C GLU A 8 -84.98 1.16 -35.50
N GLU A 9 -84.58 1.30 -36.76
CA GLU A 9 -83.20 1.06 -37.22
C GLU A 9 -82.21 2.00 -36.55
N ALA A 10 -82.53 3.30 -36.45
CA ALA A 10 -81.69 4.27 -35.74
C ALA A 10 -81.56 3.96 -34.23
N ALA A 11 -82.64 3.49 -33.59
CA ALA A 11 -82.64 3.10 -32.17
C ALA A 11 -81.83 1.83 -31.91
N ASN A 12 -81.84 0.86 -32.81
CA ASN A 12 -81.02 -0.35 -32.72
C ASN A 12 -79.53 -0.05 -32.95
N GLU A 13 -79.21 0.79 -33.93
CA GLU A 13 -77.84 1.22 -34.19
C GLU A 13 -77.24 1.98 -32.99
N LYS A 14 -78.04 2.84 -32.32
CA LYS A 14 -77.63 3.51 -31.08
C LYS A 14 -77.33 2.51 -29.97
N ARG A 15 -78.20 1.50 -29.76
CA ARG A 15 -77.96 0.44 -28.77
C ARG A 15 -76.68 -0.35 -29.05
N ARG A 16 -76.38 -0.64 -30.33
CA ARG A 16 -75.15 -1.34 -30.70
C ARG A 16 -73.91 -0.51 -30.33
N ARG A 17 -73.89 0.78 -30.65
CA ARG A 17 -72.80 1.68 -30.25
C ARG A 17 -72.67 1.81 -28.73
N ASP A 18 -73.79 1.89 -28.00
CA ASP A 18 -73.77 1.93 -26.54
C ASP A 18 -73.21 0.64 -25.93
N TYR A 19 -73.40 -0.50 -26.59
CA TYR A 19 -72.83 -1.78 -26.19
C TYR A 19 -71.33 -1.86 -26.51
N GLU A 20 -70.94 -1.51 -27.73
CA GLU A 20 -69.53 -1.46 -28.17
C GLU A 20 -68.70 -0.51 -27.30
N THR A 21 -69.24 0.66 -26.95
CA THR A 21 -68.57 1.62 -26.04
C THR A 21 -68.43 1.08 -24.62
N LYS A 22 -69.42 0.33 -24.11
CA LYS A 22 -69.31 -0.34 -22.81
C LYS A 22 -68.26 -1.45 -22.83
N GLU A 23 -68.19 -2.23 -23.91
CA GLU A 23 -67.17 -3.27 -24.06
C GLU A 23 -65.76 -2.66 -24.14
N LEU A 24 -65.58 -1.58 -24.91
CA LEU A 24 -64.32 -0.85 -24.98
C LEU A 24 -63.92 -0.29 -23.62
N ASN A 25 -64.84 0.38 -22.92
CA ASN A 25 -64.59 0.90 -21.57
C ASN A 25 -64.23 -0.22 -20.60
N ASN A 26 -64.95 -1.35 -20.64
CA ASN A 26 -64.65 -2.50 -19.79
C ASN A 26 -63.26 -3.06 -20.09
N TRP A 27 -62.91 -3.20 -21.38
CA TRP A 27 -61.59 -3.66 -21.80
C TRP A 27 -60.49 -2.71 -21.31
N GLU A 28 -60.66 -1.39 -21.46
CA GLU A 28 -59.72 -0.40 -20.95
C GLU A 28 -59.56 -0.48 -19.43
N THR A 29 -60.66 -0.63 -18.69
CA THR A 29 -60.60 -0.76 -17.22
C THR A 29 -59.83 -2.02 -16.80
N LEU A 30 -60.05 -3.16 -17.47
CA LEU A 30 -59.31 -4.39 -17.21
C LEU A 30 -57.81 -4.25 -17.52
N GLN A 31 -57.45 -3.55 -18.60
CA GLN A 31 -56.04 -3.30 -18.93
C GLN A 31 -55.38 -2.42 -17.87
N ARG A 32 -56.08 -1.39 -17.37
CA ARG A 32 -55.58 -0.52 -16.28
C ARG A 32 -55.36 -1.32 -15.01
N LEU A 33 -56.34 -2.12 -14.59
CA LEU A 33 -56.24 -2.95 -13.40
C LEU A 33 -55.04 -3.91 -13.47
N LYS A 34 -54.86 -4.61 -14.60
CA LYS A 34 -53.70 -5.49 -14.81
C LYS A 34 -52.38 -4.74 -14.75
N ARG A 35 -52.32 -3.55 -15.33
CA ARG A 35 -51.10 -2.72 -15.29
C ARG A 35 -50.82 -2.24 -13.87
N ASP A 36 -51.83 -1.86 -13.13
CA ASP A 36 -51.69 -1.41 -11.74
C ASP A 36 -51.22 -2.55 -10.83
N GLU A 37 -51.75 -3.76 -11.02
CA GLU A 37 -51.28 -4.98 -10.32
C GLU A 37 -49.80 -5.23 -10.62
N PHE A 38 -49.42 -5.24 -11.90
CA PHE A 38 -48.04 -5.44 -12.32
C PHE A 38 -47.11 -4.35 -11.75
N ASN A 39 -47.50 -3.08 -11.82
CA ASN A 39 -46.71 -1.97 -11.29
C ASN A 39 -46.50 -2.10 -9.78
N LYS A 40 -47.53 -2.47 -9.02
CA LYS A 40 -47.41 -2.69 -7.57
C LYS A 40 -46.45 -3.83 -7.24
N GLU A 41 -46.55 -4.95 -7.95
CA GLU A 41 -45.63 -6.08 -7.76
C GLU A 41 -44.19 -5.70 -8.12
N PHE A 42 -44.02 -4.97 -9.22
CA PHE A 42 -42.72 -4.47 -9.65
C PHE A 42 -42.09 -3.54 -8.60
N GLU A 43 -42.84 -2.58 -8.08
CA GLU A 43 -42.37 -1.66 -7.03
C GLU A 43 -42.00 -2.37 -5.72
N ILE A 44 -42.73 -3.43 -5.35
CA ILE A 44 -42.40 -4.23 -4.17
C ILE A 44 -41.09 -4.99 -4.41
N ASN A 45 -40.92 -5.59 -5.59
CA ASN A 45 -39.72 -6.36 -5.92
C ASN A 45 -38.48 -5.48 -6.05
N GLU A 46 -38.60 -4.30 -6.65
CA GLU A 46 -37.50 -3.32 -6.71
C GLU A 46 -37.09 -2.86 -5.31
N ARG A 47 -38.05 -2.53 -4.44
CA ARG A 47 -37.74 -2.18 -3.04
C ARG A 47 -37.03 -3.30 -2.28
N LYS A 48 -37.45 -4.56 -2.50
CA LYS A 48 -36.77 -5.73 -1.91
C LYS A 48 -35.33 -5.84 -2.41
N ARG A 49 -35.13 -5.73 -3.73
CA ARG A 49 -33.80 -5.79 -4.35
C ARG A 49 -32.88 -4.68 -3.85
N GLU A 50 -33.36 -3.45 -3.77
CA GLU A 50 -32.60 -2.33 -3.22
C GLU A 50 -32.22 -2.57 -1.76
N TRP A 51 -33.15 -3.10 -0.96
CA TRP A 51 -32.88 -3.40 0.45
C TRP A 51 -31.82 -4.50 0.58
N GLU A 52 -31.92 -5.57 -0.20
CA GLU A 52 -30.94 -6.64 -0.23
C GLU A 52 -29.55 -6.12 -0.62
N GLN A 53 -29.46 -5.29 -1.66
CA GLN A 53 -28.21 -4.65 -2.07
C GLN A 53 -27.61 -3.76 -0.98
N LYS A 54 -28.45 -2.97 -0.29
CA LYS A 54 -27.99 -2.14 0.84
C LYS A 54 -27.44 -3.02 1.97
N MET A 55 -28.10 -4.14 2.27
CA MET A 55 -27.66 -5.07 3.31
C MET A 55 -26.38 -5.81 2.95
N THR A 56 -26.20 -6.24 1.69
CA THR A 56 -24.94 -6.84 1.24
C THR A 56 -23.80 -5.84 1.30
N ASN A 57 -24.00 -4.63 0.76
CA ASN A 57 -22.99 -3.58 0.80
C ASN A 57 -22.59 -3.21 2.23
N ALA A 58 -23.56 -3.12 3.14
CA ALA A 58 -23.29 -2.85 4.55
C ALA A 58 -22.48 -3.98 5.22
N ARG A 59 -22.75 -5.24 4.86
CA ARG A 59 -21.97 -6.39 5.34
C ARG A 59 -20.53 -6.34 4.83
N ASP A 60 -20.35 -6.09 3.54
CA ASP A 60 -19.03 -6.03 2.90
C ASP A 60 -18.19 -4.89 3.50
N LEU A 61 -18.80 -3.72 3.72
CA LEU A 61 -18.13 -2.60 4.39
C LEU A 61 -17.70 -2.94 5.82
N ARG A 62 -18.55 -3.62 6.60
CA ARG A 62 -18.17 -4.06 7.95
C ARG A 62 -17.01 -5.04 7.92
N GLN A 63 -17.02 -5.96 6.96
CA GLN A 63 -15.92 -6.91 6.78
C GLN A 63 -14.61 -6.19 6.42
N GLN A 64 -14.65 -5.27 5.47
CA GLN A 64 -13.47 -4.47 5.09
C GLN A 64 -12.93 -3.64 6.27
N MET A 65 -13.80 -3.05 7.09
CA MET A 65 -13.36 -2.34 8.29
C MET A 65 -12.67 -3.27 9.29
N SER A 66 -13.24 -4.46 9.54
CA SER A 66 -12.65 -5.47 10.42
C SER A 66 -11.28 -5.93 9.93
N GLU A 67 -11.16 -6.26 8.63
CA GLU A 67 -9.90 -6.69 8.02
C GLU A 67 -8.82 -5.59 8.10
N ASN A 68 -9.20 -4.33 7.88
CA ASN A 68 -8.29 -3.20 8.01
C ASN A 68 -7.85 -2.96 9.46
N GLU A 69 -8.75 -3.13 10.43
CA GLU A 69 -8.42 -3.01 11.84
C GLU A 69 -7.46 -4.11 12.29
N GLU A 70 -7.71 -5.36 11.86
CA GLU A 70 -6.79 -6.47 12.10
C GLU A 70 -5.41 -6.21 11.51
N LYS A 71 -5.35 -5.72 10.26
CA LYS A 71 -4.08 -5.38 9.61
C LYS A 71 -3.32 -4.31 10.39
N ARG A 72 -3.99 -3.24 10.78
CA ARG A 72 -3.41 -2.17 11.61
C ARG A 72 -2.91 -2.70 12.96
N ASN A 73 -3.65 -3.61 13.58
CA ASN A 73 -3.22 -4.23 14.83
C ASN A 73 -2.01 -5.16 14.66
N ARG A 74 -1.90 -5.88 13.54
CA ARG A 74 -0.70 -6.67 13.22
C ARG A 74 0.51 -5.76 13.01
N GLU A 75 0.37 -4.69 12.21
CA GLU A 75 1.43 -3.72 11.98
C GLU A 75 1.94 -3.10 13.29
N LYS A 76 1.03 -2.67 14.18
CA LYS A 76 1.40 -2.17 15.52
C LYS A 76 2.13 -3.20 16.37
N ARG A 77 1.78 -4.49 16.28
CA ARG A 77 2.49 -5.56 17.00
C ARG A 77 3.91 -5.71 16.47
N TYR A 78 4.09 -5.74 15.15
CA TYR A 78 5.42 -5.78 14.54
C TYR A 78 6.26 -4.56 14.89
N GLU A 79 5.69 -3.35 14.84
CA GLU A 79 6.38 -2.12 15.25
C GLU A 79 6.79 -2.15 16.73
N ASN A 80 5.92 -2.65 17.62
CA ASN A 80 6.27 -2.83 19.02
C ASN A 80 7.36 -3.89 19.22
N ASP A 81 7.34 -4.98 18.46
CA ASP A 81 8.37 -6.03 18.51
C ASP A 81 9.71 -5.51 17.98
N GLU A 82 9.71 -4.72 16.90
CA GLU A 82 10.91 -4.04 16.38
C GLU A 82 11.45 -3.03 17.39
N ASN A 83 10.60 -2.19 17.98
CA ASN A 83 10.99 -1.27 19.04
C ASN A 83 11.55 -1.99 20.26
N SER A 84 10.97 -3.14 20.63
CA SER A 84 11.47 -4.01 21.70
C SER A 84 12.85 -4.58 21.37
N ALA A 85 13.05 -5.07 20.14
CA ALA A 85 14.34 -5.58 19.67
C ALA A 85 15.41 -4.48 19.66
N VAL A 86 15.08 -3.27 19.17
CA VAL A 86 15.97 -2.10 19.19
C VAL A 86 16.35 -1.75 20.63
N ALA A 87 15.39 -1.68 21.55
CA ALA A 87 15.66 -1.39 22.96
C ALA A 87 16.55 -2.45 23.63
N ILE A 88 16.40 -3.73 23.26
CA ILE A 88 17.28 -4.81 23.74
C ILE A 88 18.70 -4.61 23.21
N ILE A 89 18.86 -4.31 21.91
CA ILE A 89 20.16 -4.07 21.27
C ILE A 89 20.85 -2.87 21.90
N GLU A 90 20.15 -1.77 22.12
CA GLU A 90 20.68 -0.58 22.80
C GLU A 90 21.18 -0.90 24.21
N LYS A 91 20.39 -1.66 24.98
CA LYS A 91 20.76 -2.08 26.33
C LYS A 91 21.99 -2.98 26.34
N THR A 92 22.10 -3.91 25.39
CA THR A 92 23.29 -4.77 25.26
C THR A 92 24.52 -3.98 24.85
N ASN A 93 24.38 -3.06 23.88
CA ASN A 93 25.46 -2.19 23.42
C ASN A 93 25.99 -1.31 24.55
N LYS A 94 25.10 -0.76 25.37
CA LYS A 94 25.47 0.02 26.56
C LYS A 94 26.30 -0.82 27.55
N LYS A 95 25.85 -2.04 27.88
CA LYS A 95 26.60 -2.95 28.78
C LYS A 95 27.99 -3.29 28.26
N VAL A 96 28.11 -3.58 26.96
CA VAL A 96 29.42 -3.89 26.34
C VAL A 96 30.36 -2.68 26.42
N LEU A 97 29.85 -1.47 26.17
CA LEU A 97 30.66 -0.25 26.27
C LEU A 97 31.08 0.06 27.72
N GLU A 98 30.18 -0.11 28.69
CA GLU A 98 30.48 0.04 30.12
C GLU A 98 31.58 -0.95 30.55
N TYR A 99 31.47 -2.20 30.14
CA TYR A 99 32.50 -3.21 30.40
C TYR A 99 33.84 -2.88 29.73
N GLY A 100 33.81 -2.39 28.48
CA GLY A 100 35.01 -1.91 27.80
C GLY A 100 35.70 -0.75 28.55
N GLN A 101 34.94 0.16 29.15
CA GLN A 101 35.49 1.24 29.99
C GLN A 101 36.08 0.72 31.30
N GLN A 102 35.46 -0.27 31.93
CA GLN A 102 36.00 -0.94 33.12
C GLN A 102 37.37 -1.56 32.82
N ILE A 103 37.47 -2.38 31.76
CA ILE A 103 38.74 -2.98 31.32
C ILE A 103 39.78 -1.90 31.02
N LEU A 104 39.38 -0.82 30.35
CA LEU A 104 40.30 0.28 30.04
C LEU A 104 40.86 0.91 31.31
N ASN A 105 40.03 1.08 32.34
CA ASN A 105 40.46 1.63 33.63
C ASN A 105 41.37 0.66 34.40
N GLU A 106 41.05 -0.63 34.41
CA GLU A 106 41.88 -1.68 35.03
C GLU A 106 43.24 -1.82 34.35
N SER A 107 43.28 -1.63 33.02
CA SER A 107 44.49 -1.79 32.23
C SER A 107 45.43 -0.58 32.27
N LYS A 108 44.96 0.57 32.79
CA LYS A 108 45.78 1.79 32.90
C LYS A 108 47.02 1.53 33.76
N GLY A 109 48.18 1.73 33.16
CA GLY A 109 49.47 1.55 33.84
C GLY A 109 50.01 0.11 33.88
N VAL A 110 49.23 -0.88 33.42
CA VAL A 110 49.67 -2.29 33.39
C VAL A 110 50.00 -2.74 31.97
N ARG A 111 49.19 -2.35 30.97
CA ARG A 111 49.28 -2.85 29.59
C ARG A 111 49.08 -1.73 28.57
N PRO A 112 49.52 -1.91 27.30
CA PRO A 112 49.23 -0.96 26.24
C PRO A 112 47.71 -0.78 26.05
N LEU A 113 47.23 0.46 26.11
CA LEU A 113 45.79 0.78 26.01
C LEU A 113 45.29 0.83 24.56
N TYR A 114 46.18 1.02 23.60
CA TYR A 114 45.84 1.21 22.20
C TYR A 114 45.02 0.06 21.59
N PRO A 115 45.34 -1.23 21.81
CA PRO A 115 44.52 -2.34 21.30
C PRO A 115 43.08 -2.30 21.82
N ILE A 116 42.88 -1.95 23.09
CA ILE A 116 41.55 -1.89 23.74
C ILE A 116 40.75 -0.70 23.20
N LEU A 117 41.40 0.46 23.04
CA LEU A 117 40.74 1.62 22.43
C LEU A 117 40.30 1.33 21.00
N LYS A 118 41.16 0.65 20.22
CA LYS A 118 40.87 0.28 18.84
C LYS A 118 39.73 -0.72 18.72
N THR A 119 39.61 -1.68 19.63
CA THR A 119 38.47 -2.62 19.64
C THR A 119 37.17 -1.93 20.03
N ILE A 120 37.18 -1.03 21.03
CA ILE A 120 36.00 -0.23 21.39
C ILE A 120 35.57 0.67 20.22
N GLU A 121 36.52 1.30 19.52
CA GLU A 121 36.23 2.13 18.35
C GLU A 121 35.61 1.30 17.21
N LYS A 122 36.19 0.14 16.89
CA LYS A 122 35.62 -0.79 15.90
C LYS A 122 34.21 -1.24 16.27
N PHE A 123 33.98 -1.63 17.53
CA PHE A 123 32.66 -2.03 18.02
C PHE A 123 31.62 -0.92 17.81
N LYS A 124 31.98 0.33 18.11
CA LYS A 124 31.10 1.49 17.89
C LYS A 124 30.74 1.69 16.42
N ILE A 125 31.71 1.48 15.52
CA ILE A 125 31.49 1.61 14.07
C ILE A 125 30.63 0.46 13.54
N GLU A 126 30.90 -0.77 13.95
CA GLU A 126 30.18 -1.98 13.53
C GLU A 126 28.71 -1.96 13.96
N ASN A 127 28.43 -1.47 15.17
CA ASN A 127 27.07 -1.35 15.71
C ASN A 127 26.39 -0.01 15.36
N GLY A 128 27.00 0.82 14.51
CA GLY A 128 26.40 2.09 14.06
C GLY A 128 26.22 3.15 15.15
N LEU A 129 26.91 3.01 16.29
CA LEU A 129 26.82 3.94 17.43
C LEU A 129 27.54 5.27 17.17
N VAL A 130 28.38 5.31 16.15
CA VAL A 130 29.06 6.51 15.66
C VAL A 130 28.74 6.61 14.17
N PRO A 131 28.41 7.80 13.65
CA PRO A 131 28.25 7.99 12.21
C PRO A 131 29.51 7.49 11.54
N ARG A 132 29.36 6.55 10.58
CA ARG A 132 30.48 6.19 9.70
C ARG A 132 30.99 7.50 9.14
N LYS A 133 32.28 7.77 9.31
CA LYS A 133 32.93 8.84 8.54
C LYS A 133 32.64 8.50 7.09
N THR A 134 31.70 9.21 6.48
CA THR A 134 31.58 9.23 5.03
C THR A 134 32.94 9.71 4.59
N CYS A 135 33.71 8.80 3.99
CA CYS A 135 34.73 9.23 3.07
C CYS A 135 33.95 10.07 2.06
N ASP A 136 34.08 11.39 2.11
CA ASP A 136 33.58 12.27 1.06
C ASP A 136 34.29 11.86 -0.25
N GLU A 137 33.75 10.86 -0.95
CA GLU A 137 34.07 10.63 -2.35
C GLU A 137 33.34 11.63 -3.26
N ASN A 138 32.45 12.45 -2.70
CA ASN A 138 31.67 13.44 -3.42
C ASN A 138 31.89 14.85 -2.86
N ASN A 139 33.11 15.38 -2.96
CA ASN A 139 33.40 16.82 -3.17
C ASN A 139 34.90 17.11 -3.15
N VAL A 140 35.63 16.66 -4.17
CA VAL A 140 36.68 17.50 -4.75
C VAL A 140 36.58 17.30 -6.26
N LEU A 141 36.19 18.36 -6.98
CA LEU A 141 36.67 18.58 -8.34
C LEU A 141 38.19 18.49 -8.29
N ALA A 142 38.73 17.27 -8.41
CA ALA A 142 40.16 17.07 -8.46
C ALA A 142 40.62 17.83 -9.71
N PRO A 143 41.48 18.85 -9.60
CA PRO A 143 42.08 19.42 -10.80
C PRO A 143 42.77 18.27 -11.52
N ALA A 144 42.45 18.11 -12.81
CA ALA A 144 42.97 17.05 -13.66
C ALA A 144 44.47 16.84 -13.36
N ARG A 145 44.82 15.65 -12.85
CA ARG A 145 46.21 15.31 -12.55
C ARG A 145 46.99 15.44 -13.86
N LYS A 146 47.92 16.40 -13.93
CA LYS A 146 48.84 16.52 -15.07
C LYS A 146 49.52 15.17 -15.28
N PRO A 147 49.67 14.69 -16.53
CA PRO A 147 50.33 13.42 -16.79
C PRO A 147 51.72 13.45 -16.16
N ARG A 148 52.04 12.41 -15.36
CA ARG A 148 53.37 12.25 -14.76
C ARG A 148 54.39 12.23 -15.89
N LYS A 149 55.32 13.18 -15.91
CA LYS A 149 56.52 13.08 -16.74
C LYS A 149 57.24 11.80 -16.31
N ARG A 150 57.42 10.86 -17.25
CA ARG A 150 58.25 9.66 -17.02
C ARG A 150 59.65 10.16 -16.65
N THR A 151 60.16 9.73 -15.50
CA THR A 151 61.58 9.86 -15.18
C THR A 151 62.38 9.14 -16.26
N PRO A 152 63.45 9.75 -16.81
CA PRO A 152 64.29 9.06 -17.77
C PRO A 152 64.90 7.84 -17.08
N VAL A 153 64.74 6.67 -17.70
CA VAL A 153 65.48 5.47 -17.36
C VAL A 153 66.95 5.77 -17.64
N CYS A 154 67.85 5.41 -16.71
CA CYS A 154 69.28 5.64 -16.83
C CYS A 154 69.79 5.17 -18.21
N SER A 155 70.50 6.04 -18.93
CA SER A 155 70.96 5.77 -20.30
C SER A 155 72.12 4.78 -20.39
N ALA A 156 72.64 4.30 -19.26
CA ALA A 156 73.70 3.31 -19.18
C ALA A 156 73.29 2.18 -18.20
N PRO A 157 72.52 1.18 -18.66
CA PRO A 157 72.34 -0.04 -17.88
C PRO A 157 73.67 -0.80 -17.80
N VAL A 158 74.13 -1.12 -16.58
CA VAL A 158 75.29 -1.99 -16.38
C VAL A 158 74.87 -3.41 -16.78
N PRO A 159 75.59 -4.08 -17.69
CA PRO A 159 75.22 -5.40 -18.15
C PRO A 159 75.48 -6.45 -17.07
N GLU A 160 74.62 -7.46 -17.01
CA GLU A 160 74.52 -8.41 -15.88
C GLU A 160 75.82 -9.18 -15.58
N HIS A 161 76.72 -9.31 -16.55
CA HIS A 161 78.01 -10.00 -16.40
C HIS A 161 79.06 -9.21 -15.60
N GLU A 162 78.84 -7.91 -15.37
CA GLU A 162 79.71 -7.07 -14.53
C GLU A 162 79.21 -7.00 -13.08
N VAL A 163 78.06 -7.60 -12.78
CA VAL A 163 77.49 -7.61 -11.43
C VAL A 163 78.10 -8.75 -10.61
N VAL A 164 79.10 -8.43 -9.80
CA VAL A 164 79.70 -9.38 -8.85
C VAL A 164 78.92 -9.30 -7.52
N TYR A 165 78.25 -10.38 -7.16
CA TYR A 165 77.65 -10.54 -5.83
C TYR A 165 78.73 -11.10 -4.88
N ILE A 166 79.01 -10.37 -3.78
CA ILE A 166 79.86 -10.84 -2.67
C ILE A 166 78.97 -11.52 -1.64
#